data_AF-A0A356ZYI3-F1
#
_entry.id   AF-A0A356ZYI3-F1
#
_cell.length_a   1.000
_cell.length_b   1.000
_cell.length_c   1.000
_cell.angle_alpha   90.00
_cell.angle_beta   90.00
_cell.angle_gamma   90.00
#
_symmetry.space_group_name_H-M   'P 1'
#
loop_
_entity.id
_entity.type
_entity.pdbx_description
1 polymer ?
#
loop_
_entity_poly.entity_id
_entity_poly.type
_entity_poly.pdbx_seq_one_letter_code
_entity_poly.pdbx_strand_id
1 'polypeptide(L)'
;MPNSLAFVLAYFGALLLNATVVALNPLYTMEELSTLLQDSEPKVLVVLPELVHVVPAHLLPLPWPVVIASADNDEKKERDAQRVYPQASVLTEWLGLSPIKDERVPFVDPV
;
A
#
# COMPACT_ATOMS: atom_id res chain seq x y z
N MET A 1 -4.35 -0.06 -4.39
CA MET A 1 -4.63 -1.37 -3.72
C MET A 1 -5.93 -1.93 -4.29
N PRO A 2 -6.10 -3.25 -4.44
CA PRO A 2 -7.38 -3.84 -4.84
C PRO A 2 -8.44 -3.66 -3.75
N ASN A 3 -9.66 -4.08 -4.04
CA ASN A 3 -10.73 -4.19 -3.05
C ASN A 3 -10.37 -5.30 -2.04
N SER A 4 -9.80 -4.90 -0.90
CA SER A 4 -9.34 -5.80 0.16
C SER A 4 -9.65 -5.25 1.54
N LEU A 5 -9.59 -6.12 2.55
CA LEU A 5 -9.74 -5.68 3.94
C LEU A 5 -8.64 -4.68 4.33
N ALA A 6 -7.41 -4.87 3.85
CA ALA A 6 -6.32 -3.94 4.07
C ALA A 6 -6.63 -2.52 3.54
N PHE A 7 -7.27 -2.40 2.37
CA PHE A 7 -7.71 -1.08 1.87
C PHE A 7 -8.77 -0.46 2.76
N VAL A 8 -9.78 -1.24 3.17
CA VAL A 8 -10.84 -0.76 4.07
C VAL A 8 -10.25 -0.27 5.40
N LEU A 9 -9.32 -1.03 5.99
CA LEU A 9 -8.64 -0.68 7.24
C LEU A 9 -7.81 0.60 7.08
N ALA A 10 -7.00 0.70 6.03
CA ALA A 10 -6.20 1.90 5.76
C ALA A 10 -7.08 3.14 5.53
N TYR A 11 -8.17 3.00 4.77
CA TYR A 11 -9.10 4.09 4.47
C TYR A 11 -9.77 4.62 5.73
N PHE A 12 -10.39 3.75 6.54
CA PHE A 12 -11.03 4.18 7.77
C PHE A 12 -10.03 4.64 8.83
N GLY A 13 -8.83 4.06 8.89
CA GLY A 13 -7.74 4.55 9.72
C GLY A 13 -7.34 5.98 9.39
N ALA A 14 -7.22 6.31 8.09
CA ALA A 14 -6.97 7.68 7.65
C ALA A 14 -8.11 8.63 8.05
N LEU A 15 -9.37 8.22 7.89
CA LEU A 15 -10.51 9.05 8.29
C LEU A 15 -10.57 9.30 9.80
N LEU A 16 -10.21 8.31 10.64
CA LEU A 16 -10.11 8.50 12.09
C LEU A 16 -9.07 9.56 12.48
N LEU A 17 -8.06 9.77 11.64
CA LEU A 17 -7.05 10.82 11.80
C LEU A 17 -7.46 12.16 11.16
N ASN A 18 -8.69 12.27 10.64
CA ASN A 18 -9.18 13.39 9.83
C ASN A 18 -8.33 13.66 8.58
N ALA A 19 -7.69 12.63 8.02
CA ALA A 19 -6.90 12.74 6.81
C ALA A 19 -7.75 12.57 5.54
N THR A 20 -7.25 13.10 4.43
CA THR A 20 -7.80 12.88 3.08
C THR A 20 -7.11 11.70 2.44
N VAL A 21 -7.87 10.86 1.73
CA VAL A 21 -7.34 9.71 0.99
C VAL A 21 -7.36 9.99 -0.50
N VAL A 22 -6.20 9.86 -1.15
CA VAL A 22 -6.06 9.84 -2.61
C VAL A 22 -5.84 8.39 -3.04
N ALA A 23 -6.83 7.80 -3.70
CA ALA A 23 -6.71 6.43 -4.20
C ALA A 23 -5.95 6.42 -5.53
N LEU A 24 -4.88 5.63 -5.59
CA LEU A 24 -4.09 5.41 -6.81
C LEU A 24 -4.42 4.05 -7.43
N ASN A 25 -4.57 4.03 -8.75
CA ASN A 25 -4.70 2.79 -9.51
C ASN A 25 -3.30 2.28 -9.89
N PRO A 26 -2.91 1.05 -9.51
CA PRO A 26 -1.64 0.45 -9.92
C PRO A 26 -1.44 0.32 -11.43
N LEU A 27 -2.54 0.33 -12.21
CA LEU A 27 -2.51 0.24 -13.67
C LEU A 27 -2.18 1.57 -14.35
N TYR A 28 -2.06 2.67 -13.59
CA TYR A 28 -1.60 3.93 -14.13
C TYR A 28 -0.14 3.85 -14.57
N THR A 29 0.16 4.63 -15.60
CA THR A 29 1.53 4.80 -16.07
C THR A 29 2.39 5.45 -14.99
N MET A 30 3.71 5.26 -15.08
CA MET A 30 4.66 5.87 -14.15
C MET A 30 4.59 7.40 -14.14
N GLU A 31 4.28 8.01 -15.28
CA GLU A 31 4.14 9.46 -15.42
C GLU A 31 2.88 9.98 -14.71
N GLU A 32 1.75 9.28 -14.87
CA GLU A 32 0.50 9.59 -14.15
C GLU A 32 0.67 9.41 -12.64
N LEU A 33 1.28 8.31 -12.20
CA LEU A 33 1.57 8.08 -10.78
C LEU A 33 2.48 9.19 -10.23
N SER A 34 3.55 9.55 -10.93
CA SER A 34 4.44 10.64 -10.50
C SER A 34 3.69 11.96 -10.36
N THR A 35 2.84 12.30 -11.32
CA THR A 35 2.07 13.54 -11.30
C THR A 35 1.13 13.58 -10.10
N LEU A 36 0.39 12.50 -9.85
CA LEU A 36 -0.54 12.41 -8.72
C LEU A 36 0.18 12.44 -7.37
N LEU A 37 1.33 11.77 -7.26
CA LEU A 37 2.13 11.74 -6.04
C LEU A 37 2.74 13.12 -5.72
N GLN A 38 3.14 13.88 -6.75
CA GLN A 38 3.66 15.24 -6.59
C GLN A 38 2.55 16.23 -6.23
N ASP A 39 1.40 16.16 -6.91
CA ASP A 39 0.27 17.06 -6.70
C ASP A 39 -0.38 16.87 -5.32
N SER A 40 -0.47 15.62 -4.85
CA SER A 40 -1.14 15.31 -3.57
C SER A 40 -0.28 15.54 -2.32
N GLU A 41 1.04 15.72 -2.47
CA GLU A 41 2.02 15.90 -1.37
C GLU A 41 1.71 15.09 -0.09
N PRO A 42 1.48 13.77 -0.21
CA PRO A 42 0.89 13.00 0.87
C PRO A 42 1.87 12.85 2.04
N LYS A 43 1.31 12.71 3.24
CA LYS A 43 2.08 12.54 4.48
C LYS A 43 2.43 11.08 4.77
N VAL A 44 1.75 10.13 4.13
CA VAL A 44 1.97 8.69 4.23
C VAL A 44 1.55 8.04 2.91
N LEU A 45 2.30 7.06 2.42
CA LEU A 45 1.91 6.19 1.31
C LEU A 45 1.58 4.79 1.83
N VAL A 46 0.41 4.27 1.47
CA VAL A 46 0.04 2.87 1.74
C VAL A 46 0.12 2.09 0.43
N VAL A 47 0.91 1.02 0.40
CA VAL A 47 1.26 0.29 -0.83
C VAL A 47 1.16 -1.22 -0.64
N LEU A 48 0.83 -1.93 -1.71
CA LEU A 48 0.87 -3.39 -1.72
C LEU A 48 2.32 -3.89 -1.74
N PRO A 49 2.62 -5.04 -1.12
CA PRO A 49 3.92 -5.69 -1.23
C PRO A 49 4.39 -5.85 -2.69
N GLU A 50 3.49 -6.17 -3.61
CA GLU A 50 3.79 -6.42 -5.02
C GLU A 50 4.18 -5.14 -5.79
N LEU A 51 3.84 -3.96 -5.25
CA LEU A 51 4.02 -2.67 -5.92
C LEU A 51 5.14 -1.81 -5.34
N VAL A 52 5.91 -2.32 -4.37
CA VAL A 52 7.02 -1.55 -3.77
C VAL A 52 8.08 -1.12 -4.80
N HIS A 53 8.22 -1.88 -5.90
CA HIS A 53 9.13 -1.59 -7.00
C HIS A 53 8.54 -0.67 -8.07
N VAL A 54 7.23 -0.40 -8.01
CA VAL A 54 6.49 0.40 -9.01
C VAL A 54 6.54 1.90 -8.66
N VAL A 55 7.11 2.26 -7.51
CA VAL A 55 7.33 3.66 -7.15
C VAL A 55 8.33 4.30 -8.14
N PRO A 56 8.01 5.47 -8.73
CA PRO A 56 8.90 6.13 -9.67
C PRO A 56 10.28 6.38 -9.06
N ALA A 57 11.33 5.91 -9.75
CA ALA A 57 12.70 5.91 -9.21
C ALA A 57 13.22 7.32 -8.85
N HIS A 58 12.77 8.36 -9.55
CA HIS A 58 13.14 9.76 -9.27
C HIS A 58 12.52 10.32 -7.99
N LEU A 59 11.52 9.65 -7.42
CA LEU A 59 10.94 9.99 -6.12
C LEU A 59 11.67 9.28 -4.97
N LEU A 60 12.71 8.48 -5.25
CA LEU A 60 13.48 7.76 -4.23
C LEU A 60 14.68 8.58 -3.72
N PRO A 61 14.97 8.55 -2.40
CA PRO A 61 14.16 7.93 -1.36
C PRO A 61 12.83 8.67 -1.19
N LEU A 62 11.74 7.92 -0.97
CA LEU A 62 10.43 8.52 -0.75
C LEU A 62 10.50 9.50 0.42
N PRO A 63 10.05 10.76 0.26
CA PRO A 63 10.14 11.74 1.33
C PRO A 63 9.16 11.46 2.48
N TRP A 64 8.29 10.46 2.31
CA TRP A 64 7.14 10.20 3.18
C TRP A 64 7.24 8.78 3.77
N PRO A 65 6.76 8.58 5.00
CA PRO A 65 6.55 7.25 5.56
C PRO A 65 5.75 6.34 4.62
N VAL A 66 6.20 5.09 4.51
CA VAL A 66 5.52 4.05 3.73
C VAL A 66 4.94 3.02 4.68
N VAL A 67 3.71 2.59 4.41
CA VAL A 67 3.06 1.45 5.07
C VAL A 67 2.83 0.39 4.01
N ILE A 68 3.38 -0.79 4.22
CA ILE A 68 3.17 -1.95 3.35
C ILE A 68 1.99 -2.74 3.89
N ALA A 69 1.00 -2.99 3.04
CA ALA A 69 -0.28 -3.58 3.41
C ALA A 69 -0.68 -4.65 2.38
N SER A 70 -0.58 -5.92 2.73
CA SER A 70 -0.98 -7.04 1.88
C SER A 70 -2.49 -7.19 1.86
N ALA A 71 -3.05 -7.47 0.68
CA ALA A 71 -4.49 -7.63 0.53
C ALA A 71 -5.06 -8.80 1.35
N ASP A 72 -4.24 -9.82 1.61
CA ASP A 72 -4.54 -11.03 2.37
C ASP A 72 -3.95 -11.02 3.79
N ASN A 73 -3.48 -9.88 4.30
CA ASN A 73 -2.83 -9.76 5.61
C ASN A 73 -1.64 -10.74 5.81
N ASP A 74 -0.92 -11.09 4.74
CA ASP A 74 0.28 -11.93 4.83
C ASP A 74 1.51 -11.12 5.26
N GLU A 75 1.81 -11.16 6.56
CA GLU A 75 2.97 -10.51 7.18
C GLU A 75 4.29 -10.87 6.49
N LYS A 76 4.43 -12.11 5.99
CA LYS A 76 5.68 -12.53 5.33
C LYS A 76 5.89 -11.73 4.04
N LYS A 77 4.83 -11.56 3.22
CA LYS A 77 4.91 -10.74 2.00
C LYS A 77 5.24 -9.29 2.33
N GLU A 78 4.60 -8.73 3.35
CA GLU A 78 4.86 -7.36 3.79
C GLU A 78 6.32 -7.18 4.24
N ARG A 79 6.88 -8.11 5.03
CA ARG A 79 8.28 -8.08 5.49
C ARG A 79 9.30 -8.31 4.38
N ASP A 80 8.99 -9.17 3.41
CA ASP A 80 9.87 -9.37 2.25
C ASP A 80 9.94 -8.08 1.41
N ALA A 81 8.81 -7.40 1.23
CA ALA A 81 8.74 -6.10 0.55
C ALA A 81 9.39 -4.95 1.36
N GLN A 82 9.33 -4.99 2.70
CA GLN A 82 10.01 -4.05 3.60
C GLN A 82 11.53 -4.02 3.41
N ARG A 83 12.14 -5.08 2.86
CA ARG A 83 13.58 -5.07 2.54
C ARG A 83 13.97 -4.01 1.50
N VAL A 84 13.02 -3.59 0.66
CA VAL A 84 13.20 -2.52 -0.34
C VAL A 84 13.19 -1.15 0.33
N TYR A 85 12.35 -0.98 1.35
CA TYR A 85 12.24 0.23 2.16
C TYR A 85 12.33 -0.14 3.64
N PRO A 86 13.56 -0.29 4.20
CA PRO A 86 13.73 -0.77 5.58
C PRO A 86 13.04 0.10 6.65
N GLN A 87 12.78 1.37 6.33
CA GLN A 87 12.05 2.31 7.18
C GLN A 87 10.53 2.22 7.06
N ALA A 88 10.00 1.42 6.12
CA ALA A 88 8.57 1.23 5.95
C ALA A 88 7.99 0.47 7.14
N SER A 89 6.75 0.78 7.48
CA SER A 89 5.97 0.03 8.47
C SER A 89 5.19 -1.09 7.79
N VAL A 90 4.83 -2.11 8.57
CA VAL A 90 4.12 -3.32 8.15
C VAL A 90 2.73 -3.28 8.79
N LEU A 91 1.67 -3.28 7.98
CA LEU A 91 0.30 -3.08 8.48
C LEU A 91 -0.14 -4.22 9.42
N THR A 92 0.20 -5.46 9.09
CA THR A 92 -0.15 -6.64 9.89
C THR A 92 0.47 -6.61 11.29
N GLU A 93 1.69 -6.06 11.41
CA GLU A 93 2.38 -5.90 12.69
C GLU A 93 1.65 -4.93 13.61
N TRP A 94 1.11 -3.83 13.08
CA TRP A 94 0.35 -2.85 13.86
C TRP A 94 -0.96 -3.40 14.41
N LEU A 95 -1.60 -4.27 13.63
CA LEU A 95 -2.97 -4.73 13.90
C LEU A 95 -3.02 -6.13 14.52
N GLY A 96 -1.90 -6.86 14.57
CA GLY A 96 -1.85 -8.24 15.07
C GLY A 96 -2.73 -9.20 14.26
N LEU A 97 -2.86 -8.97 12.95
CA LEU A 97 -3.78 -9.73 12.09
C LEU A 97 -3.18 -11.07 11.66
N SER A 98 -4.04 -12.08 11.55
CA SER A 98 -3.66 -13.36 10.93
C SER A 98 -3.82 -13.31 9.41
N PRO A 99 -2.99 -14.03 8.63
CA PRO A 99 -3.16 -14.15 7.19
C PRO A 99 -4.52 -14.74 6.80
N ILE A 100 -5.13 -14.17 5.77
CA ILE A 100 -6.37 -14.63 5.17
C ILE A 100 -6.04 -15.81 4.26
N LYS A 101 -6.38 -17.01 4.72
CA LYS A 101 -6.24 -18.26 3.97
C LYS A 101 -7.57 -18.64 3.35
N ASP A 102 -8.12 -17.84 2.45
CA ASP A 102 -9.34 -18.24 1.73
C ASP A 102 -9.03 -18.62 0.29
N GLU A 103 -8.91 -19.92 0.03
CA GLU A 103 -8.74 -20.50 -1.31
C GLU A 103 -9.99 -20.34 -2.19
N ARG A 104 -11.12 -19.90 -1.63
CA ARG A 104 -12.42 -19.80 -2.31
C ARG A 104 -12.71 -18.40 -2.85
N VAL A 105 -11.90 -17.40 -2.49
CA VAL A 105 -11.97 -16.06 -3.08
C VAL A 105 -10.84 -15.97 -4.10
N PRO A 106 -11.11 -16.19 -5.40
CA PRO A 106 -10.06 -16.11 -6.41
C PRO A 106 -9.42 -14.72 -6.37
N PHE A 107 -8.10 -14.67 -6.53
CA PHE A 107 -7.41 -13.44 -6.90
C PHE A 107 -8.04 -12.93 -8.20
N VAL A 108 -8.89 -11.92 -8.10
CA VAL A 108 -9.48 -11.27 -9.27
C VAL A 108 -8.41 -10.31 -9.76
N ASP A 109 -7.77 -10.67 -10.88
CA ASP A 109 -6.92 -9.73 -11.62
C ASP A 109 -7.73 -8.44 -11.83
N PRO A 110 -7.23 -7.27 -11.41
CA PRO A 110 -7.91 -6.02 -11.69
C PRO A 110 -7.91 -5.82 -13.21
N VAL A 111 -9.09 -5.96 -13.82
CA VAL A 111 -9.35 -5.62 -15.24
C VAL A 111 -9.17 -4.13 -15.45
#